data_AF-A0A4Q5Z3W2-F1
#
_entry.id   AF-A0A4Q5Z3W2-F1
#
_cell.length_a   1.000
_cell.length_b   1.000
_cell.length_c   1.000
_cell.angle_alpha   90.00
_cell.angle_beta   90.00
_cell.angle_gamma   90.00
#
_symmetry.space_group_name_H-M   'P 1'
#
loop_
_entity.id
_entity.type
_entity.pdbx_description
1 polymer ?
#
loop_
_entity_poly.entity_id
_entity_poly.type
_entity_poly.pdbx_seq_one_letter_code
_entity_poly.pdbx_strand_id
1 'polypeptide(L)' 'ISRGKIDQHVAAYRKQLLANNWEEMPQHFVTSSSEGTGKDALLEYIDAVNQEVFKNDNFI' A
#
# COMPACT_ATOMS: atom_id res chain seq x y z
N ILE A 1 15.30 9.57 7.26
CA ILE A 1 14.92 10.06 5.91
C ILE A 1 13.81 11.07 6.14
N SER A 2 13.93 12.31 5.66
CA SER A 2 12.87 13.31 5.88
C SER A 2 11.59 12.90 5.14
N ARG A 3 10.40 13.12 5.74
CA ARG A 3 9.09 12.73 5.13
C ARG A 3 8.94 13.22 3.68
N GLY A 4 9.41 14.43 3.38
CA GLY A 4 9.36 14.98 2.01
C GLY A 4 10.19 14.20 0.96
N LYS A 5 11.21 13.42 1.36
CA LYS A 5 11.91 12.52 0.41
C LYS A 5 11.07 11.31 0.06
N ILE A 6 10.26 10.81 1.00
CA ILE A 6 9.38 9.67 0.76
C ILE A 6 8.33 10.05 -0.28
N ASP A 7 7.71 11.23 -0.14
CA ASP A 7 6.74 11.74 -1.13
C ASP A 7 7.37 11.89 -2.52
N GLN A 8 8.62 12.35 -2.60
CA GLN A 8 9.36 12.42 -3.86
C GLN A 8 9.62 11.05 -4.48
N HIS A 9 10.00 10.05 -3.69
CA HIS A 9 10.21 8.69 -4.17
C HIS A 9 8.90 8.06 -4.66
N VAL A 10 7.79 8.27 -3.94
CA VAL A 10 6.45 7.80 -4.34
C VAL A 10 6.01 8.47 -5.64
N ALA A 11 6.21 9.79 -5.77
CA ALA A 11 5.87 10.51 -6.99
C ALA A 11 6.71 10.05 -8.20
N ALA A 12 8.00 9.80 -8.01
CA ALA A 12 8.88 9.27 -9.05
C ALA A 12 8.44 7.86 -9.50
N TYR A 13 8.12 7.00 -8.54
CA TYR A 13 7.62 5.64 -8.80
C TYR A 13 6.27 5.67 -9.52
N ARG A 14 5.33 6.52 -9.09
CA ARG A 14 4.04 6.75 -9.76
C ARG A 14 4.24 7.15 -11.22
N LYS A 15 5.15 8.08 -11.49
CA LYS A 15 5.45 8.54 -12.85
C LYS A 15 5.99 7.40 -13.73
N GLN A 16 6.86 6.56 -13.18
CA GLN A 16 7.38 5.39 -13.89
C GLN A 16 6.30 4.34 -14.15
N LEU A 17 5.41 4.10 -13.20
CA LEU A 17 4.26 3.20 -13.36
C LEU A 17 3.36 3.64 -14.52
N LEU A 18 2.93 4.90 -14.51
CA LEU A 18 2.07 5.47 -15.56
C LEU A 18 2.76 5.45 -16.94
N ALA A 19 4.09 5.58 -16.97
CA ALA A 19 4.86 5.47 -18.20
C ALA A 19 4.97 4.02 -18.72
N ASN A 20 4.77 3.01 -17.87
CA ASN A 20 4.83 1.59 -18.21
C ASN A 20 3.42 0.99 -18.45
N ASN A 21 2.53 1.72 -19.10
CA ASN A 21 1.18 1.28 -19.47
C ASN A 21 0.22 0.98 -18.30
N TRP A 22 0.49 1.49 -17.09
CA TRP A 22 -0.52 1.47 -16.02
C TRP A 22 -1.47 2.66 -16.18
N GLU A 23 -2.78 2.40 -16.18
CA GLU A 23 -3.80 3.47 -16.21
C GLU A 23 -3.83 4.27 -14.92
N GLU A 24 -3.70 3.59 -13.78
CA GLU A 24 -3.58 4.21 -12.47
C GLU A 24 -2.64 3.45 -11.56
N MET A 25 -2.15 4.15 -10.54
CA MET A 25 -1.35 3.52 -9.50
C MET A 25 -2.27 2.73 -8.58
N PRO A 26 -2.04 1.41 -8.41
CA PRO A 26 -2.85 0.60 -7.52
C PRO A 26 -2.71 1.08 -6.07
N GLN A 27 -3.63 0.63 -5.22
CA GLN A 27 -3.59 0.94 -3.79
C GLN A 27 -2.21 0.58 -3.22
N HIS A 28 -1.56 1.57 -2.60
CA HIS A 28 -0.22 1.43 -2.05
C HIS A 28 -0.17 1.98 -0.64
N PHE A 29 0.76 1.45 0.14
CA PHE A 29 1.00 1.86 1.52
C PHE A 29 2.41 2.39 1.63
N VAL A 30 2.55 3.55 2.26
CA VAL A 30 3.84 4.12 2.60
C VAL A 30 4.15 3.71 4.04
N THR A 31 5.06 2.74 4.20
CA THR A 31 5.46 2.26 5.53
C THR A 31 6.93 2.56 5.81
N SER A 32 7.24 2.74 7.11
CA SER A 32 8.61 2.92 7.59
C SER A 32 8.85 1.94 8.74
N SER A 33 9.68 0.92 8.50
CA SER A 33 10.06 -0.04 9.54
C SER A 33 10.84 0.61 10.69
N SER A 34 11.54 1.72 10.44
CA SER A 34 12.33 2.43 11.45
C SER A 34 11.50 3.41 12.28
N GLU A 35 10.51 4.07 11.68
CA GLU A 35 9.67 5.06 12.38
C GLU A 35 8.31 4.49 12.81
N GLY A 36 7.98 3.26 12.41
CA GLY A 36 6.67 2.65 12.65
C GLY A 36 5.54 3.25 11.83
N THR A 37 5.81 4.25 10.98
CA THR A 37 4.82 4.94 10.14
C THR A 37 4.12 3.95 9.20
N GLY A 38 2.79 4.01 9.11
CA GLY A 38 2.00 3.20 8.19
C GLY A 38 1.81 1.74 8.61
N LYS A 39 2.38 1.31 9.75
CA LYS A 39 2.18 -0.04 10.29
C LYS A 39 0.70 -0.32 10.57
N ASP A 40 0.01 0.58 11.27
CA ASP A 40 -1.37 0.36 11.70
C ASP A 40 -2.31 0.28 10.49
N ALA A 41 -2.20 1.23 9.55
CA ALA A 41 -2.98 1.20 8.30
C ALA A 41 -2.72 -0.07 7.47
N LEU A 42 -1.49 -0.57 7.45
CA LEU A 42 -1.16 -1.82 6.77
C LEU A 42 -1.78 -3.03 7.47
N LEU A 43 -1.71 -3.08 8.80
CA LEU A 43 -2.29 -4.17 9.59
C LEU A 43 -3.82 -4.17 9.53
N GLU A 44 -4.46 -3.00 9.57
CA GLU A 44 -5.91 -2.87 9.38
C GLU A 44 -6.34 -3.35 7.98
N TYR A 45 -5.57 -3.03 6.94
CA TYR A 45 -5.85 -3.55 5.60
C TYR A 45 -5.72 -5.07 5.53
N ILE A 46 -4.65 -5.63 6.11
CA ILE A 46 -4.47 -7.08 6.17
C ILE A 46 -5.61 -7.75 6.93
N ASP A 47 -6.03 -7.17 8.06
CA ASP A 47 -7.15 -7.71 8.85
C ASP A 47 -8.45 -7.65 8.05
N ALA A 48 -8.77 -6.52 7.40
CA ALA A 48 -9.95 -6.40 6.55
C ALA A 48 -9.98 -7.44 5.43
N VAL A 49 -8.85 -7.65 4.74
CA VAL A 49 -8.74 -8.69 3.69
C VAL A 49 -8.92 -10.08 4.27
N ASN A 50 -8.30 -10.38 5.41
CA ASN A 50 -8.50 -11.67 6.09
C ASN A 50 -9.98 -11.85 6.46
N GLN A 51 -10.63 -10.84 7.02
CA GLN A 51 -12.05 -10.90 7.35
C GLN A 51 -12.91 -11.13 6.11
N GLU A 52 -12.62 -10.52 4.96
CA GLU A 52 -13.32 -10.81 3.71
C GLU A 52 -13.10 -12.25 3.24
N VAL A 53 -11.86 -12.73 3.26
CA VAL A 53 -11.54 -14.10 2.82
C VAL A 53 -12.20 -15.14 3.73
N PHE A 54 -12.10 -14.98 5.05
CA PHE A 54 -12.66 -15.91 6.03
C PHE A 54 -14.18 -15.73 6.25
N LYS A 55 -14.78 -14.57 5.93
CA LYS A 55 -16.25 -14.46 5.84
C LYS A 55 -16.80 -15.11 4.58
N ASN A 56 -16.04 -15.11 3.50
CA ASN A 56 -16.41 -15.74 2.24
C ASN A 56 -16.07 -17.24 2.21
N ASP A 57 -15.89 -17.88 3.37
CA ASP A 57 -15.68 -19.33 3.55
C ASP A 57 -16.95 -20.16 3.22
N ASN A 58 -17.68 -19.75 2.18
CA ASN A 58 -18.58 -20.57 1.37
C ASN A 58 -17.82 -21.22 0.20
N PHE A 59 -16.49 -21.42 0.32
CA PHE A 59 -15.67 -22.14 -0.65
C PHE A 59 -15.62 -23.67 -0.39
N ILE A 60 -16.65 -24.22 0.28
CA ILE A 60 -16.95 -25.66 0.28
C ILE A 60 -18.21 -25.92 -0.53
#